data_AF-A0A7S2H3N7-F1
#
_entry.id   AF-A0A7S2H3N7-F1
#
_cell.length_a   1.000
_cell.length_b   1.000
_cell.length_c   1.000
_cell.angle_alpha   90.00
_cell.angle_beta   90.00
_cell.angle_gamma   90.00
#
_symmetry.space_group_name_H-M   'P 1'
#
loop_
_entity.id
_entity.type
_entity.pdbx_description
1 polymer ?
#
loop_
_entity_poly.entity_id
_entity_poly.type
_entity_poly.pdbx_seq_one_letter_code
_entity_poly.pdbx_strand_id
1 'polypeptide(L)'
;APGGAGAGVFEATVAENGSLCSAAHAEEHQDVRHIALRLPEGQGYEAGDVCVVWPRADPELVRRFVVETLGLDLHARVRVRPLRRGGGHAAESVAFPDAPLTLEEVFSSYVDISAVPSRHFFAVLARHTTHELHHKKLSEFASRTLEAKDALYEYCKREKRSAAEVMWDFWTARPPLADLLSALPPMRPRRYSIASCPAWSLEEGAAE
;
A
#
# COMPACT_ATOMS: atom_id res chain seq x y z
N ALA A 1 -6.38 -10.82 -5.63
CA ALA A 1 -5.30 -10.26 -6.46
C ALA A 1 -5.91 -9.56 -7.67
N PRO A 2 -5.49 -8.33 -8.03
CA PRO A 2 -5.97 -7.66 -9.24
C PRO A 2 -5.48 -8.43 -10.47
N GLY A 3 -6.42 -8.96 -11.25
CA GLY A 3 -6.16 -9.83 -12.39
C GLY A 3 -5.80 -9.05 -13.66
N GLY A 4 -4.62 -9.36 -14.19
CA GLY A 4 -4.18 -9.03 -15.55
C GLY A 4 -3.37 -10.21 -16.09
N ALA A 5 -3.70 -10.69 -17.28
CA ALA A 5 -3.08 -11.85 -17.90
C ALA A 5 -1.64 -11.54 -18.36
N GLY A 6 -0.67 -12.22 -17.75
CA GLY A 6 0.77 -12.15 -18.03
C GLY A 6 1.56 -12.39 -16.74
N ALA A 7 2.00 -13.64 -16.51
CA ALA A 7 2.50 -14.19 -15.23
C ALA A 7 1.48 -14.06 -14.08
N GLY A 8 0.71 -15.11 -13.84
CA GLY A 8 -0.29 -15.12 -12.76
C GLY A 8 0.36 -14.84 -11.41
N VAL A 9 -0.29 -14.04 -10.57
CA VAL A 9 0.10 -13.90 -9.16
C VAL A 9 -0.04 -15.26 -8.51
N PHE A 10 1.04 -15.76 -7.92
CA PHE A 10 1.07 -17.02 -7.18
C PHE A 10 1.55 -16.77 -5.75
N GLU A 11 1.21 -17.70 -4.85
CA GLU A 11 1.75 -17.71 -3.50
C GLU A 11 3.06 -18.51 -3.48
N ALA A 12 4.11 -17.90 -2.94
CA ALA A 12 5.40 -18.54 -2.72
C ALA A 12 5.65 -18.66 -1.20
N THR A 13 6.34 -19.72 -0.79
CA THR A 13 6.69 -19.92 0.62
C THR A 13 8.05 -19.32 0.90
N VAL A 14 8.20 -18.55 1.98
CA VAL A 14 9.51 -18.08 2.45
C VAL A 14 10.28 -19.27 3.00
N ALA A 15 11.33 -19.70 2.31
CA ALA A 15 12.19 -20.79 2.73
C ALA A 15 13.29 -20.32 3.69
N GLU A 16 13.85 -19.13 3.42
CA GLU A 16 14.90 -18.52 4.24
C GLU A 16 14.65 -17.02 4.36
N ASN A 17 15.03 -16.45 5.51
CA ASN A 17 14.98 -15.01 5.78
C ASN A 17 16.08 -14.66 6.79
N GLY A 18 17.24 -14.24 6.27
CA GLY A 18 18.42 -13.90 7.06
C GLY A 18 18.84 -12.45 6.89
N SER A 19 19.39 -11.84 7.93
CA SER A 19 20.10 -10.55 7.80
C SER A 19 21.46 -10.77 7.14
N LEU A 20 21.80 -9.88 6.20
CA LEU A 20 23.14 -9.77 5.61
C LEU A 20 24.03 -8.81 6.41
N CYS A 21 23.48 -8.16 7.42
CA CYS A 21 24.18 -7.22 8.29
C CYS A 21 24.59 -7.90 9.60
N SER A 22 25.60 -7.34 10.28
CA SER A 22 25.84 -7.69 11.68
C SER A 22 24.68 -7.17 12.55
N ALA A 23 24.42 -7.82 13.69
CA ALA A 23 23.36 -7.42 14.61
C ALA A 23 23.49 -5.94 15.04
N ALA A 24 24.70 -5.51 15.39
CA ALA A 24 24.97 -4.12 15.76
C ALA A 24 24.62 -3.12 14.63
N HIS A 25 24.93 -3.45 13.37
CA HIS A 25 24.57 -2.58 12.25
C HIS A 25 23.06 -2.57 11.98
N ALA A 26 22.40 -3.72 12.10
CA ALA A 26 20.96 -3.82 11.89
C ALA A 26 20.14 -3.06 12.95
N GLU A 27 20.67 -2.91 14.17
CA GLU A 27 20.03 -2.13 15.24
C GLU A 27 20.21 -0.62 15.07
N GLU A 28 21.38 -0.16 14.65
CA GLU A 28 21.70 1.27 14.51
C GLU A 28 21.30 1.84 13.14
N HIS A 29 21.17 0.98 12.13
CA HIS A 29 20.96 1.36 10.74
C HIS A 29 19.91 0.49 10.04
N GLN A 30 19.98 0.41 8.72
CA GLN A 30 19.04 -0.35 7.91
C GLN A 30 19.47 -1.82 7.86
N ASP A 31 18.60 -2.71 8.32
CA ASP A 31 18.74 -4.15 8.15
C ASP A 31 18.53 -4.54 6.67
N VAL A 32 19.57 -5.09 6.04
CA VAL A 32 19.51 -5.63 4.67
C VAL A 32 19.33 -7.14 4.78
N ARG A 33 18.29 -7.69 4.15
CA ARG A 33 17.93 -9.10 4.27
C ARG A 33 18.05 -9.89 2.98
N HIS A 34 18.50 -11.13 3.10
CA HIS A 34 18.40 -12.17 2.08
C HIS A 34 17.15 -13.02 2.34
N ILE A 35 16.29 -13.13 1.34
CA ILE A 35 15.04 -13.88 1.42
C ILE A 35 15.00 -14.88 0.26
N ALA A 36 14.93 -16.17 0.59
CA ALA A 36 14.75 -17.24 -0.38
C ALA A 36 13.26 -17.63 -0.44
N LEU A 37 12.70 -17.64 -1.65
CA LEU A 37 11.31 -18.01 -1.90
C LEU A 37 11.26 -19.36 -2.61
N ARG A 38 10.52 -20.31 -2.04
CA ARG A 38 10.17 -21.56 -2.72
C ARG A 38 8.96 -21.31 -3.61
N LEU A 39 9.16 -21.45 -4.91
CA LEU A 39 8.11 -21.30 -5.92
C LEU A 39 7.22 -22.56 -5.96
N PRO A 40 5.92 -22.42 -6.28
CA PRO A 40 5.05 -23.57 -6.52
C PRO A 40 5.44 -24.30 -7.82
N GLU A 41 5.04 -25.56 -7.94
CA GLU A 41 5.31 -26.37 -9.14
C GLU A 41 4.79 -25.69 -10.42
N GLY A 42 5.57 -25.79 -11.50
CA GLY A 42 5.24 -25.18 -12.79
C GLY A 42 5.55 -23.68 -12.90
N GLN A 43 6.06 -23.04 -11.84
CA GLN A 43 6.63 -21.69 -11.91
C GLN A 43 8.15 -21.77 -12.06
N GLY A 44 8.70 -20.95 -12.96
CA GLY A 44 10.12 -20.82 -13.20
C GLY A 44 10.49 -19.37 -13.49
N TYR A 45 11.78 -19.08 -13.50
CA TYR A 45 12.33 -17.77 -13.81
C TYR A 45 13.72 -17.93 -14.43
N GLU A 46 14.21 -16.87 -15.06
CA GLU A 46 15.58 -16.79 -15.60
C GLU A 46 16.42 -15.78 -14.81
N ALA A 47 17.75 -15.96 -14.85
CA ALA A 47 18.66 -14.99 -14.23
C ALA A 47 18.50 -13.62 -14.90
N GLY A 48 18.23 -12.58 -14.10
CA GLY A 48 17.91 -11.24 -14.58
C GLY A 48 16.43 -10.89 -14.51
N ASP A 49 15.55 -11.85 -14.25
CA ASP A 49 14.13 -11.59 -14.03
C ASP A 49 13.87 -10.77 -12.75
N VAL A 50 12.68 -10.16 -12.71
CA VAL A 50 12.22 -9.32 -11.60
C VAL A 50 11.10 -10.02 -10.84
N CYS A 51 11.31 -10.23 -9.54
CA CYS A 51 10.27 -10.69 -8.63
C CYS A 51 9.37 -9.52 -8.23
N VAL A 52 8.06 -9.70 -8.36
CA VAL A 52 7.05 -8.69 -8.02
C VAL A 52 6.25 -9.16 -6.82
N VAL A 53 6.47 -8.53 -5.66
CA VAL A 53 5.84 -8.87 -4.39
C VAL A 53 4.64 -7.96 -4.12
N TRP A 54 3.48 -8.57 -3.87
CA TRP A 54 2.30 -7.87 -3.38
C TRP A 54 2.29 -7.89 -1.84
N PRO A 55 2.50 -6.75 -1.17
CA PRO A 55 2.50 -6.74 0.29
C PRO A 55 1.08 -6.65 0.84
N ARG A 56 0.97 -6.93 2.13
CA ARG A 56 -0.21 -6.66 2.94
C ARG A 56 0.12 -5.61 3.99
N ALA A 57 -0.84 -4.73 4.27
CA ALA A 57 -0.73 -3.80 5.39
C ALA A 57 -0.69 -4.56 6.72
N ASP A 58 -0.14 -3.90 7.75
CA ASP A 58 -0.12 -4.43 9.11
C ASP A 58 -1.56 -4.66 9.63
N PRO A 59 -1.92 -5.90 10.05
CA PRO A 59 -3.28 -6.20 10.52
C PRO A 59 -3.71 -5.35 11.72
N GLU A 60 -2.78 -4.99 12.60
CA GLU A 60 -3.07 -4.12 13.75
C GLU A 60 -3.46 -2.71 13.29
N LEU A 61 -2.65 -2.12 12.41
CA LEU A 61 -2.96 -0.84 11.78
C LEU A 61 -4.31 -0.85 11.05
N VAL A 62 -4.61 -1.91 10.30
CA VAL A 62 -5.89 -2.05 9.59
C VAL A 62 -7.06 -2.15 10.57
N ARG A 63 -6.96 -3.00 11.60
CA ARG A 63 -8.01 -3.13 12.62
C ARG A 63 -8.25 -1.79 13.30
N ARG A 64 -7.20 -1.14 13.79
CA ARG A 64 -7.27 0.17 14.44
C ARG A 64 -7.90 1.21 13.52
N PHE A 65 -7.47 1.27 12.26
CA PHE A 65 -7.99 2.25 11.31
C PHE A 65 -9.49 2.03 11.02
N VAL A 66 -9.91 0.80 10.76
CA VAL A 66 -11.31 0.50 10.41
C VAL A 66 -12.24 0.60 11.62
N VAL A 67 -11.85 0.01 12.75
CA VAL A 67 -12.71 -0.07 13.94
C VAL A 67 -12.69 1.23 14.72
N GLU A 68 -11.51 1.78 15.04
CA GLU A 68 -11.40 2.93 15.93
C GLU A 68 -11.55 4.27 15.18
N THR A 69 -10.98 4.39 13.98
CA THR A 69 -11.05 5.66 13.22
C THR A 69 -12.36 5.81 12.45
N LEU A 70 -12.80 4.74 11.76
CA LEU A 70 -14.00 4.78 10.92
C LEU A 70 -15.26 4.32 11.66
N GLY A 71 -15.14 3.60 12.78
CA GLY A 71 -16.29 3.06 13.51
C GLY A 71 -17.02 1.97 12.73
N LEU A 72 -16.32 1.24 11.86
CA LEU A 72 -16.91 0.21 11.00
C LEU A 72 -16.52 -1.20 11.47
N ASP A 73 -17.36 -2.17 11.14
CA ASP A 73 -17.06 -3.59 11.34
C ASP A 73 -16.03 -4.06 10.30
N LEU A 74 -14.92 -4.61 10.79
CA LEU A 74 -13.81 -5.12 9.99
C LEU A 74 -14.26 -6.19 8.98
N HIS A 75 -15.28 -6.99 9.33
CA HIS A 75 -15.80 -8.06 8.48
C HIS A 75 -17.02 -7.64 7.64
N ALA A 76 -17.41 -6.36 7.69
CA ALA A 76 -18.45 -5.83 6.82
C ALA A 76 -18.07 -6.01 5.35
N ARG A 77 -19.00 -6.54 4.55
CA ARG A 77 -18.78 -6.82 3.13
C ARG A 77 -19.24 -5.65 2.27
N VAL A 78 -18.34 -5.16 1.42
CA VAL A 78 -18.57 -4.07 0.48
C VAL A 78 -18.24 -4.50 -0.94
N ARG A 79 -18.88 -3.86 -1.92
CA ARG A 79 -18.52 -4.00 -3.34
C ARG A 79 -18.03 -2.65 -3.84
N VAL A 80 -16.76 -2.59 -4.24
CA VAL A 80 -16.17 -1.37 -4.77
C VAL A 80 -16.28 -1.38 -6.28
N ARG A 81 -16.86 -0.32 -6.85
CA ARG A 81 -16.99 -0.15 -8.30
C ARG A 81 -16.38 1.19 -8.71
N PRO A 82 -15.62 1.25 -9.80
CA PRO A 82 -15.10 2.52 -10.30
C PRO A 82 -16.26 3.44 -10.67
N LEU A 83 -16.21 4.68 -10.21
CA LEU A 83 -17.13 5.71 -10.67
C LEU A 83 -16.81 6.00 -12.14
N ARG A 84 -17.67 5.55 -13.06
CA ARG A 84 -17.57 5.95 -14.47
C ARG A 84 -17.93 7.42 -14.61
N ARG A 85 -16.94 8.31 -14.49
CA ARG A 85 -17.07 9.70 -14.95
C ARG A 85 -16.43 9.78 -16.33
N GLY A 86 -17.24 10.11 -17.34
CA GLY A 86 -16.79 10.20 -18.72
C GLY A 86 -15.66 11.21 -18.88
N GLY A 87 -14.63 10.82 -19.63
CA GLY A 87 -13.58 11.70 -20.16
C GLY A 87 -12.62 12.29 -19.12
N GLY A 88 -11.45 11.66 -18.96
CA GLY A 88 -10.29 12.32 -18.33
C GLY A 88 -9.42 11.37 -17.52
N HIS A 89 -8.24 11.06 -18.06
CA HIS A 89 -7.08 10.43 -17.42
C HIS A 89 -7.41 9.42 -16.31
N ALA A 90 -7.60 8.16 -16.70
CA ALA A 90 -7.58 7.03 -15.77
C ALA A 90 -6.17 6.91 -15.17
N ALA A 91 -5.91 7.69 -14.12
CA ALA A 91 -4.84 7.38 -13.17
C ALA A 91 -5.08 5.94 -12.71
N GLU A 92 -4.06 5.10 -12.78
CA GLU A 92 -4.01 3.68 -12.42
C GLU A 92 -5.02 3.32 -11.34
N SER A 93 -6.25 3.01 -11.74
CA SER A 93 -7.34 2.72 -10.82
C SER A 93 -7.11 1.33 -10.27
N VAL A 94 -7.18 1.16 -8.94
CA VAL A 94 -7.16 -0.16 -8.33
C VAL A 94 -8.24 -1.02 -8.97
N ALA A 95 -7.83 -2.12 -9.61
CA ALA A 95 -8.76 -3.10 -10.14
C ALA A 95 -9.30 -3.94 -8.97
N PHE A 96 -10.38 -3.45 -8.36
CA PHE A 96 -11.14 -4.25 -7.39
C PHE A 96 -11.84 -5.41 -8.11
N PRO A 97 -11.89 -6.60 -7.49
CA PRO A 97 -12.65 -7.73 -8.03
C PRO A 97 -14.15 -7.41 -8.04
N ASP A 98 -14.90 -7.95 -9.01
CA ASP A 98 -16.37 -7.84 -9.04
C ASP A 98 -17.04 -8.85 -8.08
N ALA A 99 -16.53 -8.90 -6.85
CA ALA A 99 -17.03 -9.73 -5.76
C ALA A 99 -17.09 -8.92 -4.47
N PRO A 100 -17.97 -9.27 -3.50
CA PRO A 100 -17.99 -8.59 -2.21
C PRO A 100 -16.75 -8.94 -1.38
N LEU A 101 -16.02 -7.92 -0.97
CA LEU A 101 -14.82 -7.99 -0.13
C LEU A 101 -15.13 -7.48 1.27
N THR A 102 -14.48 -8.02 2.28
CA THR A 102 -14.48 -7.46 3.64
C THR A 102 -13.68 -6.15 3.68
N LEU A 103 -13.95 -5.29 4.66
CA LEU A 103 -13.13 -4.10 4.87
C LEU A 103 -11.68 -4.47 5.21
N GLU A 104 -11.47 -5.56 5.94
CA GLU A 104 -10.15 -6.14 6.17
C GLU A 104 -9.38 -6.36 4.87
N GLU A 105 -9.97 -7.08 3.90
CA GLU A 105 -9.34 -7.35 2.61
C GLU A 105 -9.05 -6.06 1.84
N VAL A 106 -10.01 -5.12 1.81
CA VAL A 106 -9.87 -3.83 1.12
C VAL A 106 -8.66 -3.05 1.66
N PHE A 107 -8.61 -2.84 2.98
CA PHE A 107 -7.57 -2.04 3.63
C PHE A 107 -6.24 -2.78 3.81
N SER A 108 -6.23 -4.11 3.73
CA SER A 108 -5.00 -4.90 3.81
C SER A 108 -4.30 -5.03 2.46
N SER A 109 -5.04 -5.15 1.35
CA SER A 109 -4.46 -5.59 0.07
C SER A 109 -4.68 -4.64 -1.11
N TYR A 110 -5.64 -3.71 -1.04
CA TYR A 110 -6.03 -2.89 -2.20
C TYR A 110 -5.71 -1.41 -2.04
N VAL A 111 -5.85 -0.86 -0.85
CA VAL A 111 -5.48 0.53 -0.53
C VAL A 111 -4.36 0.57 0.49
N ASP A 112 -3.50 1.58 0.41
CA ASP A 112 -2.36 1.74 1.28
C ASP A 112 -2.60 2.88 2.29
N ILE A 113 -2.98 2.51 3.52
CA ILE A 113 -3.19 3.47 4.61
C ILE A 113 -1.88 3.91 5.28
N SER A 114 -0.78 3.21 5.01
CA SER A 114 0.57 3.54 5.50
C SER A 114 1.32 4.49 4.57
N ALA A 115 0.88 4.61 3.32
CA ALA A 115 1.49 5.49 2.35
C ALA A 115 1.22 6.97 2.62
N VAL A 116 2.14 7.80 2.12
CA VAL A 116 2.00 9.26 2.15
C VAL A 116 0.79 9.68 1.32
N PRO A 117 -0.20 10.39 1.89
CA PRO A 117 -1.43 10.74 1.20
C PRO A 117 -1.22 11.76 0.07
N SER A 118 -2.09 11.70 -0.93
CA SER A 118 -2.07 12.62 -2.07
C SER A 118 -2.71 13.97 -1.72
N ARG A 119 -2.47 15.02 -2.52
CA ARG A 119 -3.21 16.30 -2.37
C ARG A 119 -4.73 16.12 -2.48
N HIS A 120 -5.18 15.16 -3.30
CA HIS A 120 -6.60 14.85 -3.45
C HIS A 120 -7.21 14.36 -2.12
N PHE A 121 -6.45 13.60 -1.34
CA PHE A 121 -6.86 13.15 -0.02
C PHE A 121 -7.15 14.30 0.94
N PHE A 122 -6.26 15.28 1.03
CA PHE A 122 -6.50 16.49 1.83
C PHE A 122 -7.72 17.27 1.37
N ALA A 123 -7.94 17.37 0.06
CA ALA A 123 -9.12 18.01 -0.51
C ALA A 123 -10.43 17.29 -0.15
N VAL A 124 -10.41 15.97 -0.08
CA VAL A 124 -11.57 15.17 0.37
C VAL A 124 -11.81 15.36 1.86
N LEU A 125 -10.78 15.28 2.70
CA LEU A 125 -10.90 15.51 4.14
C LEU A 125 -11.43 16.91 4.47
N ALA A 126 -10.95 17.95 3.76
CA ALA A 126 -11.39 19.33 3.96
C ALA A 126 -12.90 19.50 3.82
N ARG A 127 -13.55 18.75 2.93
CA ARG A 127 -15.01 18.83 2.70
C ARG A 127 -15.84 18.20 3.81
N HIS A 128 -15.23 17.34 4.61
CA HIS A 128 -15.91 16.46 5.57
C HIS A 128 -15.47 16.72 7.01
N THR A 129 -15.09 17.96 7.32
CA THR A 129 -14.76 18.44 8.67
C THR A 129 -15.65 19.62 9.07
N THR A 130 -16.10 19.64 10.33
CA THR A 130 -16.88 20.73 10.91
C THR A 130 -16.01 21.75 11.67
N HIS A 131 -14.76 21.41 11.95
CA HIS A 131 -13.84 22.25 12.71
C HIS A 131 -13.10 23.24 11.80
N GLU A 132 -13.20 24.53 12.10
CA GLU A 132 -12.66 25.62 11.26
C GLU A 132 -11.14 25.51 11.05
N LEU A 133 -10.37 25.28 12.12
CA LEU A 133 -8.91 25.12 12.00
C LEU A 133 -8.51 23.93 11.12
N HIS A 134 -9.17 22.77 11.29
CA HIS A 134 -8.92 21.60 10.46
C HIS A 134 -9.30 21.88 9.00
N HIS A 135 -10.45 22.51 8.75
CA HIS A 135 -10.87 22.89 7.39
C HIS A 135 -9.82 23.80 6.73
N LYS A 136 -9.36 24.85 7.43
CA LYS A 136 -8.37 25.79 6.93
C LYS A 136 -7.05 25.09 6.59
N LYS A 137 -6.54 24.24 7.49
CA LYS A 137 -5.27 23.53 7.28
C LYS A 137 -5.34 22.49 6.18
N LEU A 138 -6.42 21.70 6.14
CA LEU A 138 -6.65 20.72 5.07
C LEU A 138 -6.82 21.40 3.71
N SER A 139 -7.51 22.55 3.67
CA SER A 139 -7.66 23.35 2.45
C SER A 139 -6.34 23.96 1.98
N GLU A 140 -5.49 24.40 2.91
CA GLU A 140 -4.12 24.85 2.62
C GLU A 140 -3.32 23.71 1.97
N PHE A 141 -3.30 22.52 2.56
CA PHE A 141 -2.61 21.34 2.01
C PHE A 141 -3.17 20.87 0.66
N ALA A 142 -4.45 21.09 0.41
CA ALA A 142 -5.10 20.80 -0.87
C ALA A 142 -4.79 21.83 -1.96
N SER A 143 -4.30 23.02 -1.60
CA SER A 143 -4.00 24.12 -2.53
C SER A 143 -2.82 23.80 -3.46
N ARG A 144 -2.75 24.53 -4.58
CA ARG A 144 -1.67 24.44 -5.58
C ARG A 144 -0.65 25.57 -5.51
N THR A 145 -0.76 26.47 -4.53
CA THR A 145 0.21 27.55 -4.31
C THR A 145 1.57 26.99 -3.90
N LEU A 146 2.63 27.79 -4.02
CA LEU A 146 3.99 27.33 -3.72
C LEU A 146 4.16 27.04 -2.22
N GLU A 147 3.63 27.93 -1.38
CA GLU A 147 3.65 27.83 0.08
C GLU A 147 2.93 26.58 0.56
N ALA A 148 1.81 26.21 -0.08
CA ALA A 148 1.07 24.99 0.23
C ALA A 148 1.84 23.73 -0.14
N LYS A 149 2.62 23.76 -1.23
CA LYS A 149 3.48 22.63 -1.60
C LYS A 149 4.58 22.40 -0.59
N ASP A 150 5.19 23.47 -0.10
CA ASP A 150 6.25 23.40 0.90
C ASP A 150 5.68 22.95 2.25
N ALA A 151 4.57 23.54 2.70
CA ALA A 151 3.89 23.11 3.92
C ALA A 151 3.47 21.63 3.88
N LEU A 152 2.95 21.15 2.75
CA LEU A 152 2.62 19.74 2.56
C LEU A 152 3.87 18.86 2.55
N TYR A 153 4.96 19.30 1.90
CA TYR A 153 6.23 18.58 1.88
C TYR A 153 6.78 18.40 3.29
N GLU A 154 6.81 19.47 4.09
CA GLU A 154 7.28 19.42 5.47
C GLU A 154 6.40 18.54 6.35
N TYR A 155 5.07 18.67 6.26
CA TYR A 155 4.15 17.89 7.07
C TYR A 155 4.12 16.40 6.69
N CYS A 156 4.14 16.06 5.40
CA CYS A 156 3.99 14.68 4.95
C CYS A 156 5.32 13.98 4.67
N LYS A 157 6.19 14.58 3.87
CA LYS A 157 7.37 13.88 3.33
C LYS A 157 8.54 13.87 4.30
N ARG A 158 8.81 14.98 4.98
CA ARG A 158 9.88 15.04 5.99
C ARG A 158 9.54 14.18 7.20
N GLU A 159 8.30 14.28 7.68
CA GLU A 159 7.84 13.58 8.88
C GLU A 159 7.24 12.19 8.58
N LYS A 160 7.25 11.78 7.29
CA LYS A 160 6.77 10.48 6.78
C LYS A 160 5.36 10.10 7.24
N ARG A 161 4.46 11.09 7.39
CA ARG A 161 3.09 10.87 7.85
C ARG A 161 2.29 10.03 6.84
N SER A 162 1.69 8.99 7.35
CA SER A 162 0.77 8.08 6.65
C SER A 162 -0.65 8.65 6.56
N ALA A 163 -1.45 8.11 5.63
CA ALA A 163 -2.86 8.50 5.52
C ALA A 163 -3.66 8.21 6.81
N ALA A 164 -3.32 7.13 7.53
CA ALA A 164 -3.90 6.81 8.83
C ALA A 164 -3.61 7.90 9.87
N GLU A 165 -2.35 8.30 10.01
CA GLU A 165 -1.94 9.34 10.97
C GLU A 165 -2.58 10.69 10.67
N VAL A 166 -2.71 11.05 9.39
CA VAL A 166 -3.42 12.28 9.00
C VAL A 166 -4.88 12.25 9.47
N MET A 167 -5.57 11.12 9.40
CA MET A 167 -6.96 11.03 9.90
C MET A 167 -7.06 11.03 11.44
N TRP A 168 -5.98 10.66 12.13
CA TRP A 168 -5.87 10.78 13.58
C TRP A 168 -5.60 12.23 14.00
N ASP A 169 -4.69 12.94 13.31
CA ASP A 169 -4.42 14.36 13.54
C ASP A 169 -5.68 15.20 13.26
N PHE A 170 -6.33 14.97 12.12
CA PHE A 170 -7.57 15.64 11.72
C PHE A 170 -8.81 14.82 12.11
N TRP A 171 -8.94 14.53 13.40
CA TRP A 171 -9.98 13.63 13.94
C TRP A 171 -11.44 14.07 13.67
N THR A 172 -11.69 15.33 13.30
CA THR A 172 -13.02 15.81 12.90
C THR A 172 -13.34 15.58 11.43
N ALA A 173 -12.36 15.24 10.60
CA ALA A 173 -12.55 14.94 9.19
C ALA A 173 -12.96 13.47 9.04
N ARG A 174 -14.25 13.23 8.77
CA ARG A 174 -14.83 11.89 8.66
C ARG A 174 -15.61 11.75 7.35
N PRO A 175 -14.91 11.58 6.21
CA PRO A 175 -15.56 11.40 4.93
C PRO A 175 -16.32 10.05 4.86
N PRO A 176 -17.38 9.95 4.04
CA PRO A 176 -17.99 8.68 3.70
C PRO A 176 -16.97 7.71 3.11
N LEU A 177 -17.15 6.41 3.36
CA LEU A 177 -16.21 5.37 2.92
C LEU A 177 -15.90 5.42 1.41
N ALA A 178 -16.90 5.70 0.57
CA ALA A 178 -16.71 5.78 -0.88
C ALA A 178 -15.74 6.91 -1.28
N ASP A 179 -15.88 8.10 -0.69
CA ASP A 179 -15.00 9.24 -0.93
C ASP A 179 -13.59 8.94 -0.40
N LEU A 180 -13.49 8.31 0.78
CA LEU A 180 -12.22 7.92 1.38
C LEU A 180 -11.46 6.93 0.49
N LEU A 181 -12.11 5.86 0.03
CA LEU A 181 -11.49 4.86 -0.85
C LEU A 181 -11.04 5.45 -2.19
N SER A 182 -11.76 6.47 -2.69
CA SER A 182 -11.34 7.18 -3.91
C SER A 182 -10.10 8.06 -3.72
N ALA A 183 -9.84 8.46 -2.47
CA ALA A 183 -8.79 9.38 -2.10
C ALA A 183 -7.50 8.70 -1.63
N LEU A 184 -7.63 7.50 -1.06
CA LEU A 184 -6.51 6.71 -0.56
C LEU A 184 -5.63 6.21 -1.72
N PRO A 185 -4.30 6.17 -1.52
CA PRO A 185 -3.40 5.65 -2.54
C PRO A 185 -3.60 4.13 -2.71
N PRO A 186 -3.43 3.61 -3.94
CA PRO A 186 -3.51 2.18 -4.22
C PRO A 186 -2.35 1.42 -3.58
N MET A 187 -2.58 0.18 -3.15
CA MET A 187 -1.51 -0.74 -2.77
C MET A 187 -0.65 -1.06 -3.99
N ARG A 188 0.64 -0.73 -3.94
CA ARG A 188 1.57 -0.92 -5.07
C ARG A 188 2.36 -2.22 -4.94
N PRO A 189 2.59 -2.98 -6.01
CA PRO A 189 3.54 -4.08 -5.95
C PRO A 189 4.98 -3.55 -5.80
N ARG A 190 5.82 -4.30 -5.10
CA ARG A 190 7.24 -3.99 -4.90
C ARG A 190 8.08 -4.90 -5.81
N ARG A 191 9.00 -4.31 -6.56
CA ARG A 191 9.85 -5.02 -7.54
C ARG A 191 11.24 -5.24 -6.95
N TYR A 192 11.74 -6.46 -7.05
CA TYR A 192 13.07 -6.86 -6.60
C TYR A 192 13.76 -7.63 -7.73
N SER A 193 15.04 -7.32 -7.99
CA SER A 193 15.86 -8.13 -8.89
C SER A 193 16.09 -9.51 -8.26
N ILE A 194 15.87 -10.58 -9.01
CA ILE A 194 16.12 -11.93 -8.52
C ILE A 194 17.64 -12.14 -8.41
N ALA A 195 18.10 -12.50 -7.21
CA ALA A 195 19.52 -12.63 -6.88
C ALA A 195 20.04 -14.08 -6.94
N SER A 196 19.33 -14.96 -7.65
CA SER A 196 19.66 -16.39 -7.78
C SER A 196 19.62 -16.81 -9.26
N CYS A 197 20.36 -17.88 -9.60
CA CYS A 197 20.39 -18.45 -10.94
C CYS A 197 19.90 -19.92 -10.88
N PRO A 198 18.75 -20.27 -11.48
CA PRO A 198 18.22 -21.63 -11.40
C PRO A 198 19.10 -22.66 -12.14
N ALA A 199 19.86 -22.23 -13.16
CA ALA A 199 20.80 -23.10 -13.87
C ALA A 199 21.95 -23.58 -12.97
N TRP A 200 22.33 -22.79 -11.96
CA TRP A 200 23.40 -23.16 -11.03
C TRP A 200 22.95 -24.28 -10.06
N SER A 201 21.66 -24.30 -9.68
CA SER A 201 21.11 -25.29 -8.75
C SER A 201 20.96 -26.69 -9.36
N LEU A 202 21.00 -26.82 -10.69
CA LEU A 202 20.87 -28.11 -11.40
C LEU A 202 22.19 -28.89 -11.46
N GLU A 203 23.35 -28.22 -11.35
CA GLU A 203 24.66 -28.89 -11.44
C GLU A 203 25.05 -29.61 -10.13
N GLU A 204 24.61 -29.11 -8.97
CA GLU A 204 24.91 -29.76 -7.67
C GLU A 204 24.10 -31.05 -7.44
N GLY A 205 22.95 -31.22 -8.10
CA GLY A 205 22.12 -32.43 -8.01
C GLY A 205 22.47 -33.53 -9.02
N ALA A 206 23.38 -33.28 -9.96
CA ALA A 206 23.82 -34.25 -10.96
C ALA A 206 25.16 -34.92 -10.62
N ALA A 207 25.72 -34.63 -9.44
CA ALA A 207 27.02 -35.12 -8.96
C ALA A 207 26.92 -36.13 -7.81
N GLU A 208 25.74 -36.69 -7.51
CA GLU A 208 25.55 -37.85 -6.63
C GLU A 208 25.21 -39.13 -7.40
#